data_AF-A0A661JZH1-F1
#
_entry.id   AF-A0A661JZH1-F1
#
_cell.length_a   1.000
_cell.length_b   1.000
_cell.length_c   1.000
_cell.angle_alpha   90.00
_cell.angle_beta   90.00
_cell.angle_gamma   90.00
#
_symmetry.space_group_name_H-M   'P 1'
#
loop_
_entity.id
_entity.type
_entity.pdbx_description
1 polymer ?
#
loop_
_entity_poly.entity_id
_entity_poly.type
_entity_poly.pdbx_seq_one_letter_code
_entity_poly.pdbx_strand_id
1 'polypeptide(L)'
;IGDEERGVVWEEVLIYLPTRVRLLLLSATIHNAKQIADWLTWLRSVPCDLVSVDERPVPIFPLFLFPEGELYPLNGKKGVLPIIAKKSSQYHRRRHRRTSFPSVAQILNYLEQANLLPAIFFFKSRSDCDRAVEQ
;
A
#
# COMPACT_ATOMS: atom_id res chain seq x y z
N ILE A 1 -15.38 10.62 -0.55
CA ILE A 1 -15.37 11.01 -1.98
C ILE A 1 -14.85 9.90 -2.89
N GLY A 2 -13.62 9.37 -2.71
CA GLY A 2 -13.04 8.39 -3.67
C GLY A 2 -13.58 6.95 -3.62
N ASP A 3 -14.64 6.69 -2.86
CA ASP A 3 -15.33 5.40 -2.79
C ASP A 3 -16.74 5.65 -3.34
N GLU A 4 -17.15 4.92 -4.38
CA GLU A 4 -18.37 5.22 -5.14
C GLU A 4 -19.64 5.10 -4.28
N GLU A 5 -19.69 4.10 -3.39
CA GLU A 5 -20.86 3.86 -2.55
C GLU A 5 -20.88 4.76 -1.31
N ARG A 6 -19.71 5.07 -0.75
CA ARG A 6 -19.59 5.80 0.52
C ARG A 6 -19.25 7.27 0.34
N GLY A 7 -18.87 7.67 -0.86
CA GLY A 7 -18.38 9.00 -1.18
C GLY A 7 -19.43 10.08 -1.02
N VAL A 8 -20.65 9.78 -1.49
CA VAL A 8 -21.81 10.69 -1.46
C VAL A 8 -22.18 11.09 -0.03
N VAL A 9 -22.15 10.12 0.90
CA VAL A 9 -22.49 10.37 2.31
C VAL A 9 -21.59 11.44 2.93
N TRP A 10 -20.29 11.43 2.60
CA TRP A 10 -19.36 12.44 3.10
C TRP A 10 -19.64 13.83 2.53
N GLU A 11 -20.00 13.93 1.26
CA GLU A 11 -20.35 15.21 0.63
C GLU A 11 -21.62 15.80 1.22
N GLU A 12 -22.66 14.98 1.39
CA GLU A 12 -23.92 15.39 2.02
C GLU A 12 -23.69 15.91 3.44
N VAL A 13 -22.89 15.19 4.25
CA VAL A 13 -22.54 15.64 5.60
C VAL A 13 -21.86 17.01 5.56
N LEU A 14 -20.93 17.25 4.64
CA LEU A 14 -20.22 18.53 4.54
C LEU A 14 -21.11 19.69 4.06
N ILE A 15 -22.08 19.40 3.19
CA ILE A 15 -23.07 20.36 2.66
C ILE A 15 -24.08 20.74 3.74
N TYR A 16 -24.65 19.76 4.46
CA TYR A 16 -25.71 20.01 5.42
C TYR A 16 -25.22 20.45 6.81
N LEU A 17 -23.92 20.29 7.10
CA LEU A 17 -23.38 20.68 8.40
C LEU A 17 -23.42 22.21 8.58
N PRO A 18 -23.99 22.74 9.68
CA PRO A 18 -24.04 24.17 9.93
C PRO A 18 -22.65 24.83 9.90
N THR A 19 -22.54 26.02 9.31
CA THR A 19 -21.27 26.76 9.12
C THR A 19 -20.55 27.11 10.44
N ARG A 20 -21.30 27.24 11.54
CA ARG A 20 -20.76 27.46 12.89
C ARG A 20 -19.85 26.33 13.39
N VAL A 21 -19.98 25.12 12.83
CA VAL A 21 -19.17 23.96 13.20
C VAL A 21 -17.83 24.04 12.48
N ARG A 22 -16.74 24.05 13.25
CA ARG A 22 -15.36 23.98 12.73
C ARG A 22 -15.03 22.55 12.35
N LEU A 23 -14.38 22.39 11.20
CA LEU A 23 -13.98 21.10 10.66
C LEU A 23 -12.48 20.90 10.85
N LEU A 24 -12.10 19.70 11.28
CA LEU A 24 -10.74 19.19 11.20
C LEU A 24 -10.75 17.96 10.28
N LEU A 25 -10.09 18.07 9.13
CA LEU A 25 -10.10 17.04 8.10
C LEU A 25 -8.74 16.36 8.07
N LEU A 26 -8.71 15.08 8.44
CA LEU A 26 -7.50 14.27 8.42
C LEU A 26 -7.56 13.31 7.23
N SER A 27 -6.56 13.39 6.36
CA SER A 27 -6.46 12.57 5.16
C SER A 27 -5.05 12.03 4.99
N ALA A 28 -4.91 10.92 4.27
CA ALA A 28 -3.65 10.55 3.64
C ALA A 28 -3.26 11.58 2.56
N THR A 29 -2.03 11.49 2.06
CA THR A 29 -1.53 12.30 0.95
C THR A 29 -2.39 12.12 -0.31
N ILE A 30 -3.03 13.19 -0.77
CA ILE A 30 -3.87 13.22 -1.99
C ILE A 30 -3.44 14.38 -2.89
N HIS A 31 -3.46 14.18 -4.20
CA HIS A 31 -2.97 15.16 -5.17
C HIS A 31 -3.89 16.38 -5.33
N ASN A 32 -5.20 16.22 -5.07
CA ASN A 32 -6.21 17.26 -5.25
C ASN A 32 -6.64 17.93 -3.93
N ALA A 33 -5.82 17.85 -2.87
CA ALA A 33 -6.15 18.40 -1.55
C ALA A 33 -6.56 19.88 -1.60
N LYS A 34 -5.85 20.68 -2.42
CA LYS A 34 -6.15 22.10 -2.60
C LYS A 34 -7.53 22.35 -3.20
N GLN A 35 -7.93 21.57 -4.20
CA GLN A 35 -9.26 21.69 -4.82
C GLN A 35 -10.38 21.43 -3.80
N ILE A 36 -10.17 20.45 -2.92
CA ILE A 36 -11.14 20.13 -1.86
C ILE A 36 -11.24 21.27 -0.84
N ALA A 37 -10.10 21.84 -0.42
CA ALA A 37 -10.07 22.98 0.49
C ALA A 37 -10.75 24.23 -0.11
N ASP A 38 -10.53 24.48 -1.40
CA ASP A 38 -11.15 25.60 -2.13
C ASP A 38 -12.66 25.39 -2.27
N TRP A 39 -13.10 24.17 -2.61
CA TRP A 39 -14.51 23.80 -2.66
C TRP A 39 -15.20 23.97 -1.30
N LEU A 40 -14.57 23.55 -0.20
CA LEU A 40 -15.11 23.72 1.15
C LEU A 40 -15.18 25.20 1.56
N THR A 41 -14.18 25.99 1.18
CA THR A 41 -14.16 27.43 1.43
C THR A 41 -15.33 28.11 0.72
N TRP A 42 -15.56 27.74 -0.55
CA TRP A 42 -16.69 28.22 -1.33
C TRP A 42 -18.04 27.78 -0.72
N LEU A 43 -18.19 26.49 -0.41
CA LEU A 43 -19.43 25.89 0.10
C LEU A 43 -19.87 26.50 1.45
N ARG A 44 -18.92 26.72 2.36
CA ARG A 44 -19.19 27.12 3.75
C ARG A 44 -18.99 28.61 4.00
N SER A 45 -18.41 29.35 3.03
CA SER A 45 -18.02 30.76 3.17
C SER A 45 -17.11 31.02 4.40
N VAL A 46 -16.26 30.03 4.73
CA VAL A 46 -15.29 30.08 5.84
C VAL A 46 -13.96 29.55 5.31
N PRO A 47 -12.81 30.20 5.60
CA PRO A 47 -11.51 29.72 5.16
C PRO A 47 -11.22 28.27 5.59
N CYS A 48 -10.74 27.46 4.66
CA CYS A 48 -10.25 26.10 4.90
C CYS A 48 -8.74 26.05 4.64
N ASP A 49 -7.94 26.07 5.70
CA ASP A 49 -6.47 26.00 5.60
C ASP A 49 -6.02 24.58 5.26
N LEU A 50 -5.09 24.47 4.32
CA LEU A 50 -4.48 23.20 3.92
C LEU A 50 -3.08 23.09 4.53
N VAL A 51 -2.85 22.02 5.29
CA VAL A 51 -1.53 21.64 5.80
C VAL A 51 -1.15 20.30 5.17
N SER A 52 -0.04 20.27 4.44
CA SER A 52 0.48 19.07 3.77
C SER A 52 1.94 18.83 4.13
N VAL A 53 2.29 17.56 4.34
CA VAL A 53 3.66 17.12 4.59
C VAL A 53 3.90 15.87 3.75
N ASP A 54 4.93 15.92 2.90
CA ASP A 54 5.31 14.80 2.03
C ASP A 54 6.47 13.97 2.61
N GLU A 55 7.15 14.50 3.63
CA GLU A 55 8.28 13.84 4.27
C GLU A 55 7.80 12.63 5.09
N ARG A 56 8.44 11.48 4.84
CA ARG A 56 8.17 10.25 5.59
C ARG A 56 9.22 10.07 6.69
N PRO A 57 8.82 10.02 7.98
CA PRO A 57 9.78 9.87 9.08
C PRO A 57 10.59 8.58 9.02
N VAL A 58 10.01 7.50 8.48
CA VAL A 58 10.69 6.22 8.28
C VAL A 58 10.85 5.98 6.78
N PRO A 59 12.08 6.03 6.23
CA PRO A 59 12.34 5.75 4.83
C PRO A 59 11.87 4.35 4.42
N ILE A 60 11.35 4.22 3.20
CA ILE A 60 10.94 2.93 2.63
C ILE A 60 11.98 2.45 1.63
N PHE A 61 12.33 1.17 1.75
CA PHE A 61 13.18 0.45 0.80
C PHE A 61 12.38 -0.70 0.18
N PRO A 62 11.91 -0.55 -1.07
CA PRO A 62 11.12 -1.59 -1.71
C PRO A 62 12.03 -2.77 -2.10
N LEU A 63 11.66 -3.98 -1.69
CA LEU A 63 12.39 -5.23 -1.95
C LEU A 63 11.51 -6.22 -2.71
N PHE A 64 12.15 -7.09 -3.48
CA PHE A 64 11.55 -8.26 -4.12
C PHE A 64 12.14 -9.53 -3.53
N LEU A 65 11.29 -10.46 -3.07
CA LEU A 65 11.69 -11.75 -2.52
C LEU A 65 11.47 -12.85 -3.57
N PHE A 66 12.53 -13.55 -3.96
CA PHE A 66 12.43 -14.74 -4.83
C PHE A 66 12.01 -15.98 -4.02
N PRO A 67 11.39 -17.00 -4.64
CA PRO A 67 10.98 -18.23 -3.95
C PRO A 67 12.10 -18.95 -3.19
N GLU A 68 13.36 -18.81 -3.65
CA GLU A 68 14.55 -19.34 -2.96
C GLU A 68 14.97 -18.57 -1.70
N GLY A 69 14.33 -17.45 -1.37
CA GLY A 69 14.68 -16.61 -0.21
C GLY A 69 15.58 -15.42 -0.52
N GLU A 70 16.00 -15.24 -1.77
CA GLU A 70 16.86 -14.11 -2.16
C GLU A 70 16.07 -12.79 -2.21
N LEU A 71 16.60 -11.75 -1.54
CA LEU A 71 16.05 -10.39 -1.55
C LEU A 71 16.77 -9.49 -2.56
N TYR A 72 16.01 -8.69 -3.30
CA TYR A 72 16.55 -7.77 -4.31
C TYR A 72 15.92 -6.38 -4.23
N PRO A 73 16.72 -5.28 -4.24
CA PRO A 73 16.19 -3.92 -4.18
C PRO A 73 15.46 -3.51 -5.47
N LEU A 74 14.26 -2.96 -5.32
CA LEU A 74 13.41 -2.49 -6.42
C LEU A 74 13.79 -1.09 -6.93
N ASN A 75 14.49 -0.30 -6.13
CA ASN A 75 14.89 1.08 -6.43
C ASN A 75 16.16 1.20 -7.29
N GLY A 76 16.74 0.08 -7.76
CA GLY A 76 17.95 0.11 -8.59
C GLY A 76 17.69 0.71 -9.99
N LYS A 77 18.68 1.42 -10.54
CA LYS A 77 18.61 2.10 -11.87
C LYS A 77 18.18 1.20 -13.05
N LYS A 78 18.26 -0.13 -12.90
CA LYS A 78 17.90 -1.12 -13.94
C LYS A 78 16.53 -1.79 -13.70
N GLY A 79 15.85 -1.49 -12.58
CA GLY A 79 14.64 -2.18 -12.14
C GLY A 79 14.86 -3.68 -11.86
N VAL A 80 13.83 -4.36 -11.35
CA VAL A 80 13.86 -5.82 -11.13
C VAL A 80 13.43 -6.64 -12.34
N LEU A 81 12.70 -6.03 -13.28
CA LEU A 81 12.11 -6.74 -14.42
C LEU A 81 13.13 -7.53 -15.25
N PRO A 82 14.34 -7.02 -15.56
CA PRO A 82 15.34 -7.78 -16.33
C PRO A 82 15.86 -9.00 -15.56
N ILE A 83 15.90 -8.92 -14.23
CA ILE A 83 16.40 -9.97 -13.35
C ILE A 83 15.33 -11.04 -13.19
N ILE A 84 14.09 -10.62 -12.98
CA ILE A 84 12.92 -11.51 -12.98
C ILE A 84 12.82 -12.24 -14.33
N ALA A 85 13.00 -11.57 -15.47
CA ALA A 85 12.96 -12.20 -16.79
C ALA A 85 14.11 -13.20 -17.04
N LYS A 86 15.33 -12.89 -16.58
CA LYS A 86 16.48 -13.80 -16.66
C LYS A 86 16.32 -15.02 -15.75
N LYS A 87 15.82 -14.83 -14.53
CA LYS A 87 15.59 -15.93 -13.60
C LYS A 87 14.36 -16.75 -13.99
N SER A 88 13.28 -16.13 -14.47
CA SER A 88 12.05 -16.82 -14.89
C SER A 88 12.26 -17.73 -16.11
N SER A 89 13.09 -17.31 -17.08
CA SER A 89 13.49 -18.14 -18.22
C SER A 89 14.35 -19.34 -17.81
N GLN A 90 15.19 -19.19 -16.79
CA GLN A 90 15.93 -20.30 -16.17
C GLN A 90 15.01 -21.25 -15.40
N TYR A 91 13.98 -20.72 -14.74
CA TYR A 91 12.92 -21.47 -14.07
C TYR A 91 12.04 -22.28 -15.04
N HIS A 92 11.69 -21.71 -16.20
CA HIS A 92 10.87 -22.39 -17.21
C HIS A 92 11.56 -23.58 -17.89
N ARG A 93 12.89 -23.73 -17.79
CA ARG A 93 13.59 -24.95 -18.26
C ARG A 93 13.55 -26.10 -17.26
N ARG A 94 13.23 -25.85 -15.98
CA ARG A 94 13.13 -26.86 -14.90
C ARG A 94 11.70 -27.37 -14.68
N ARG A 95 10.86 -27.29 -15.72
CA ARG A 95 9.38 -27.37 -15.71
C ARG A 95 8.79 -28.78 -15.49
N HIS A 96 9.34 -29.54 -14.55
CA HIS A 96 8.73 -30.80 -14.08
C HIS A 96 8.56 -30.91 -12.56
N ARG A 97 8.99 -29.92 -11.77
CA ARG A 97 8.56 -29.80 -10.36
C ARG A 97 7.70 -28.55 -10.22
N ARG A 98 6.49 -28.72 -9.71
CA ARG A 98 5.66 -27.64 -9.17
C ARG A 98 6.54 -26.82 -8.21
N THR A 99 7.10 -25.70 -8.67
CA THR A 99 7.71 -24.72 -7.77
C THR A 99 6.55 -24.04 -7.08
N SER A 100 6.12 -24.64 -5.97
CA SER A 100 5.19 -24.02 -5.05
C SER A 100 5.77 -22.67 -4.66
N PHE A 101 4.94 -21.64 -4.65
CA PHE A 101 5.28 -20.45 -3.87
C PHE A 101 5.71 -20.89 -2.46
N PRO A 102 6.73 -20.25 -1.87
CA PRO A 102 7.14 -20.60 -0.52
C PRO A 102 5.95 -20.45 0.43
N SER A 103 5.84 -21.37 1.39
CA SER A 103 4.84 -21.24 2.46
C SER A 103 5.13 -19.99 3.28
N VAL A 104 4.12 -19.51 4.02
CA VAL A 104 4.30 -18.33 4.87
C VAL A 104 5.37 -18.59 5.93
N ALA A 105 5.43 -19.81 6.49
CA ALA A 105 6.50 -20.25 7.39
C ALA A 105 7.90 -20.14 6.76
N GLN A 106 8.06 -20.52 5.49
CA GLN A 106 9.34 -20.37 4.78
C GLN A 106 9.71 -18.90 4.60
N ILE A 107 8.74 -18.05 4.24
CA ILE A 107 8.97 -16.61 4.10
C ILE A 107 9.38 -16.00 5.43
N LEU A 108 8.73 -16.38 6.54
CA LEU A 108 9.08 -15.92 7.89
C LEU A 108 10.53 -16.25 8.24
N ASN A 109 10.99 -17.48 7.96
CA ASN A 109 12.39 -17.87 8.18
C ASN A 109 13.36 -17.01 7.36
N TYR A 110 13.04 -16.71 6.10
CA TYR A 110 13.88 -15.83 5.27
C TYR A 110 13.93 -14.39 5.82
N LEU A 111 12.80 -13.87 6.30
CA LEU A 111 12.72 -12.53 6.89
C LEU A 111 13.44 -12.47 8.25
N GLU A 112 13.37 -13.52 9.05
CA GLU A 112 14.11 -13.62 10.32
C GLU A 112 15.62 -13.61 10.08
N GLN A 113 16.10 -14.42 9.14
CA GLN A 113 17.52 -14.45 8.74
C GLN A 113 18.00 -13.09 8.20
N ALA A 114 17.11 -12.33 7.57
CA ALA A 114 17.40 -10.98 7.07
C ALA A 114 17.18 -9.87 8.10
N ASN A 115 16.77 -10.19 9.33
CA ASN A 115 16.41 -9.23 10.38
C ASN A 115 15.32 -8.22 9.93
N LEU A 116 14.31 -8.71 9.22
CA LEU A 116 13.18 -7.95 8.67
C LEU A 116 11.84 -8.23 9.38
N LEU A 117 11.89 -8.88 10.55
CA LEU A 117 10.74 -9.03 11.43
C LEU A 117 10.67 -7.87 12.44
N PRO A 118 9.46 -7.46 12.86
CA PRO A 118 8.14 -8.00 12.50
C PRO A 118 7.70 -7.63 11.08
N ALA A 119 6.84 -8.46 10.48
CA ALA A 119 6.31 -8.26 9.12
C ALA A 119 4.78 -8.32 9.09
N ILE A 120 4.17 -7.48 8.24
CA ILE A 120 2.73 -7.48 7.95
C ILE A 120 2.52 -8.09 6.56
N PHE A 121 1.73 -9.15 6.49
CA PHE A 121 1.38 -9.82 5.24
C PHE A 121 0.00 -9.36 4.75
N PHE A 122 -0.08 -8.98 3.48
CA PHE A 122 -1.35 -8.65 2.83
C PHE A 122 -1.76 -9.77 1.89
N PHE A 123 -2.95 -10.34 2.12
CA PHE A 123 -3.56 -11.33 1.25
C PHE A 123 -4.81 -10.76 0.55
N LYS A 124 -5.25 -11.42 -0.52
CA LYS A 124 -6.39 -10.96 -1.32
C LYS A 124 -7.74 -11.26 -0.68
N SER A 125 -7.81 -12.28 0.18
CA SER A 125 -9.05 -12.72 0.82
C SER A 125 -8.81 -13.13 2.27
N ARG A 126 -9.89 -13.12 3.05
CA ARG A 126 -9.87 -13.61 4.43
C ARG A 126 -9.46 -15.09 4.51
N SER A 127 -9.97 -15.92 3.60
CA SER A 127 -9.62 -17.35 3.56
C SER A 127 -8.15 -17.60 3.21
N ASP A 128 -7.49 -16.70 2.46
CA ASP A 128 -6.04 -16.76 2.27
C ASP A 128 -5.28 -16.47 3.56
N CYS A 129 -5.74 -15.49 4.34
CA CYS A 129 -5.16 -15.19 5.66
C CYS A 129 -5.30 -16.38 6.61
N ASP A 130 -6.50 -16.99 6.68
CA ASP A 130 -6.76 -18.11 7.58
C ASP A 130 -5.83 -19.30 7.21
N ARG A 131 -5.73 -19.63 5.91
CA ARG A 131 -4.81 -20.68 5.42
C ARG A 131 -3.33 -20.37 5.64
N ALA A 132 -2.95 -19.10 5.74
CA ALA A 132 -1.58 -18.70 6.01
C ALA A 132 -1.19 -18.92 7.49
N VAL A 133 -2.16 -18.84 8.39
CA VAL A 133 -1.96 -19.07 9.84
C VAL A 133 -1.96 -20.55 10.19
N GLU A 134 -2.74 -21.36 9.45
CA GLU A 134 -2.85 -22.81 9.68
C GLU A 134 -1.68 -23.64 9.12
N GLN A 135 -0.74 -23.02 8.40
CA GLN A 135 0.47 -23.67 7.83
C GLN A 135 1.57 -23.84 8.86
#